data_AF-A0A7V8NSN3-F1
#
_entry.id   AF-A0A7V8NSN3-F1
#
_cell.length_a   1.000
_cell.length_b   1.000
_cell.length_c   1.000
_cell.angle_alpha   90.00
_cell.angle_beta   90.00
_cell.angle_gamma   90.00
#
_symmetry.space_group_name_H-M   'P 1'
#
loop_
_entity.id
_entity.type
_entity.pdbx_description
1 polymer ?
#
loop_
_entity_poly.entity_id
_entity_poly.type
_entity_poly.pdbx_seq_one_letter_code
_entity_poly.pdbx_strand_id
1 'polypeptide(L)'
;MKRIPPKAVTSLWLIFLLALGARLGFAWQQERKFPRDVLAPAMFSQETGSIAKSLATGKGFSSPFGKDTGATAWLTPVYPLLVAGIFRVFGIFTRPSFFAVVFLNALFSSLVCVPMFYAGKRIAGPRVASGAAWLWALFPDAVMFPFEWVWDTSLSALLGATILWATLELAESKRWRDWW
;
A
#
# COMPACT_ATOMS: atom_id res chain seq x y z
N MET A 1 15.64 18.20 30.05
CA MET A 1 15.43 16.74 30.25
C MET A 1 14.72 16.13 29.05
N LYS A 2 15.38 15.27 28.25
CA LYS A 2 14.73 14.50 27.17
C LYS A 2 13.92 13.36 27.82
N ARG A 3 12.62 13.57 28.10
CA ARG A 3 11.74 12.49 28.59
C ARG A 3 11.65 11.40 27.51
N ILE A 4 12.16 10.22 27.82
CA ILE A 4 12.08 9.05 26.94
C ILE A 4 10.59 8.73 26.75
N PRO A 5 10.08 8.64 25.50
CA PRO A 5 8.68 8.31 25.28
C PRO A 5 8.36 6.92 25.85
N PRO A 6 7.11 6.67 26.30
CA PRO A 6 6.73 5.38 26.85
C PRO A 6 7.03 4.26 25.85
N LYS A 7 7.47 3.09 26.33
CA LYS A 7 7.81 1.93 25.46
C LYS A 7 6.67 1.54 24.52
N ALA A 8 5.41 1.72 24.94
CA ALA A 8 4.23 1.46 24.12
C ALA A 8 4.18 2.35 22.87
N VAL A 9 4.46 3.66 23.00
CA VAL A 9 4.32 4.65 21.91
C VAL A 9 5.43 4.48 20.85
N THR A 10 6.53 3.82 21.21
CA THR A 10 7.64 3.48 20.29
C THR A 10 7.58 2.05 19.77
N SER A 11 6.58 1.26 20.18
CA SER A 11 6.43 -0.12 19.73
C SER A 11 5.95 -0.16 18.28
N LEU A 12 6.82 -0.59 17.38
CA LEU A 12 6.49 -0.75 15.95
C LEU A 12 5.33 -1.71 15.72
N TRP A 13 5.28 -2.81 16.49
CA TRP A 13 4.18 -3.77 16.42
C TRP A 13 2.85 -3.13 16.78
N LEU A 14 2.82 -2.30 17.82
CA LEU A 14 1.60 -1.60 18.22
C LEU A 14 1.15 -0.62 17.15
N ILE A 15 2.08 0.19 16.62
CA ILE A 15 1.78 1.16 15.56
C ILE A 15 1.26 0.45 14.32
N PHE A 16 1.94 -0.62 13.88
CA PHE A 16 1.55 -1.42 12.73
C PHE A 16 0.17 -2.06 12.90
N LEU A 17 -0.08 -2.71 14.04
CA LEU A 17 -1.37 -3.37 14.30
C LEU A 17 -2.52 -2.36 14.35
N LEU A 18 -2.30 -1.18 14.90
CA LEU A 18 -3.32 -0.12 14.93
C LEU A 18 -3.51 0.53 13.56
N ALA A 19 -2.43 0.74 12.80
CA ALA A 19 -2.52 1.21 11.42
C ALA A 19 -3.34 0.24 10.55
N LEU A 20 -3.04 -1.06 10.65
CA LEU A 20 -3.74 -2.11 9.93
C LEU A 20 -5.19 -2.22 10.39
N GLY A 21 -5.42 -2.21 11.71
CA GLY A 21 -6.75 -2.23 12.29
C GLY A 21 -7.60 -1.04 11.84
N ALA A 22 -7.04 0.17 11.76
CA ALA A 22 -7.74 1.35 11.26
C ALA A 22 -8.15 1.20 9.79
N ARG A 23 -7.25 0.73 8.92
CA ARG A 23 -7.51 0.51 7.49
C ARG A 23 -8.56 -0.58 7.25
N LEU A 24 -8.43 -1.71 7.94
CA LEU A 24 -9.40 -2.81 7.84
C LEU A 24 -10.75 -2.44 8.47
N GLY A 25 -10.75 -1.68 9.57
CA GLY A 25 -11.96 -1.13 10.18
C GLY A 25 -12.70 -0.17 9.25
N PHE A 26 -11.97 0.70 8.54
CA PHE A 26 -12.53 1.55 7.51
C PHE A 26 -13.12 0.74 6.36
N ALA A 27 -12.37 -0.23 5.82
CA ALA A 27 -12.84 -1.12 4.76
C ALA A 27 -14.13 -1.87 5.14
N TRP A 28 -14.18 -2.39 6.38
CA TRP A 28 -15.35 -3.06 6.93
C TRP A 28 -16.56 -2.13 7.09
N GLN A 29 -16.33 -0.88 7.52
CA GLN A 29 -17.39 0.12 7.60
C GLN A 29 -17.93 0.47 6.21
N GLN A 30 -17.05 0.63 5.22
CA GLN A 30 -17.43 1.01 3.86
C GLN A 30 -18.15 -0.13 3.13
N GLU A 31 -17.71 -1.37 3.29
CA GLU A 31 -18.38 -2.56 2.72
C GLU A 31 -19.87 -2.61 3.04
N ARG A 32 -20.28 -2.16 4.23
CA ARG A 32 -21.69 -2.13 4.67
C ARG A 32 -22.54 -1.08 3.95
N LYS A 33 -21.91 -0.08 3.33
CA LYS A 33 -22.59 1.02 2.63
C LYS A 33 -22.80 0.74 1.15
N PHE A 34 -22.03 -0.18 0.55
CA PHE A 34 -22.11 -0.48 -0.87
C PHE A 34 -22.91 -1.76 -1.17
N PRO A 35 -23.73 -1.77 -2.23
CA PRO A 35 -24.33 -3.00 -2.74
C PRO A 35 -23.25 -4.04 -3.09
N ARG A 36 -23.48 -5.29 -2.69
CA ARG A 36 -22.46 -6.37 -2.76
C ARG A 36 -22.02 -6.70 -4.19
N ASP A 37 -22.92 -6.52 -5.14
CA ASP A 37 -22.80 -6.81 -6.56
C ASP A 37 -22.18 -5.66 -7.36
N VAL A 38 -22.22 -4.44 -6.84
CA VAL A 38 -21.75 -3.24 -7.56
C VAL A 38 -20.30 -2.89 -7.22
N LEU A 39 -19.87 -3.14 -5.98
CA LEU A 39 -18.58 -2.66 -5.47
C LEU A 39 -17.39 -3.13 -6.33
N ALA A 40 -17.19 -4.43 -6.50
CA ALA A 40 -16.01 -4.93 -7.21
C ALA A 40 -15.98 -4.51 -8.69
N PRO A 41 -17.06 -4.64 -9.49
CA PRO A 41 -17.08 -4.14 -10.85
C PRO A 41 -16.79 -2.64 -10.95
N ALA A 42 -17.37 -1.81 -10.09
CA ALA A 42 -17.15 -0.37 -10.11
C ALA A 42 -15.69 -0.01 -9.83
N MET A 43 -15.09 -0.61 -8.79
CA MET A 43 -13.74 -0.29 -8.35
C MET A 43 -12.67 -0.80 -9.32
N PHE A 44 -12.91 -1.93 -9.99
CA PHE A 44 -11.98 -2.49 -10.97
C PHE A 44 -12.18 -2.00 -12.40
N SER A 45 -13.25 -1.25 -12.69
CA SER A 45 -13.46 -0.69 -14.04
C SER A 45 -12.48 0.42 -14.41
N GLN A 46 -11.62 0.85 -13.47
CA GLN A 46 -10.50 1.75 -13.73
C GLN A 46 -9.35 1.05 -14.46
N GLU A 47 -8.30 1.80 -14.79
CA GLU A 47 -7.24 1.36 -15.68
C GLU A 47 -6.40 0.22 -15.12
N THR A 48 -6.13 0.23 -13.80
CA THR A 48 -5.42 -0.89 -13.19
C THR A 48 -6.19 -2.19 -13.32
N GLY A 49 -7.49 -2.19 -12.98
CA GLY A 49 -8.30 -3.40 -13.06
C GLY A 49 -8.48 -3.87 -14.50
N SER A 50 -8.62 -2.94 -15.45
CA SER A 50 -8.69 -3.27 -16.88
C SER A 50 -7.40 -3.92 -17.42
N ILE A 51 -6.23 -3.33 -17.12
CA ILE A 51 -4.93 -3.93 -17.49
C ILE A 51 -4.74 -5.28 -16.79
N ALA A 52 -5.07 -5.37 -15.50
CA ALA A 52 -4.96 -6.62 -14.74
C ALA A 52 -5.86 -7.73 -15.31
N LYS A 53 -7.07 -7.39 -15.78
CA LYS A 53 -7.95 -8.32 -16.50
C LYS A 53 -7.31 -8.81 -17.80
N SER A 54 -6.72 -7.92 -18.61
CA SER A 54 -6.02 -8.30 -19.84
C SER A 54 -4.86 -9.26 -19.56
N LEU A 55 -4.06 -8.97 -18.52
CA LEU A 55 -2.98 -9.85 -18.06
C LEU A 55 -3.49 -11.21 -17.58
N ALA A 56 -4.57 -11.21 -16.77
CA ALA A 56 -5.16 -12.43 -16.25
C ALA A 56 -5.74 -13.33 -17.36
N THR A 57 -6.25 -12.72 -18.43
CA THR A 57 -6.84 -13.41 -19.61
C THR A 57 -5.84 -13.73 -20.72
N GLY A 58 -4.55 -13.44 -20.54
CA GLY A 58 -3.51 -13.78 -21.52
C GLY A 58 -3.36 -12.80 -22.68
N LYS A 59 -4.01 -11.64 -22.64
CA LYS A 59 -3.89 -10.56 -23.65
C LYS A 59 -2.67 -9.65 -23.47
N GLY A 60 -1.78 -9.98 -22.52
CA GLY A 60 -0.63 -9.17 -22.18
C GLY A 60 -0.97 -7.86 -21.48
N PHE A 61 0.00 -6.94 -21.43
CA PHE A 61 -0.16 -5.62 -20.81
C PHE A 61 -0.86 -4.66 -21.79
N SER A 62 -2.20 -4.64 -21.75
CA SER A 62 -3.03 -4.04 -22.80
C SER A 62 -4.40 -3.56 -22.29
N SER A 63 -5.11 -2.80 -23.13
CA SER A 63 -6.53 -2.45 -22.96
C SER A 63 -6.88 -1.74 -21.63
N PRO A 64 -6.27 -0.58 -21.32
CA PRO A 64 -6.46 0.11 -20.05
C PRO A 64 -7.88 0.68 -19.86
N PHE A 65 -8.66 0.86 -20.92
CA PHE A 65 -9.96 1.56 -20.84
C PHE A 65 -11.17 0.62 -20.94
N GLY A 66 -11.02 -0.62 -20.48
CA GLY A 66 -12.10 -1.63 -20.46
C GLY A 66 -12.56 -2.13 -21.83
N LYS A 67 -11.98 -1.62 -22.93
CA LYS A 67 -12.20 -2.02 -24.32
C LYS A 67 -10.89 -2.50 -24.94
N ASP A 68 -10.98 -3.28 -26.00
CA ASP A 68 -9.80 -3.77 -26.70
C ASP A 68 -9.14 -2.62 -27.47
N THR A 69 -8.12 -2.00 -26.86
CA THR A 69 -7.37 -0.88 -27.43
C THR A 69 -5.92 -1.25 -27.76
N GLY A 70 -5.58 -2.54 -27.68
CA GLY A 70 -4.21 -3.02 -27.89
C GLY A 70 -3.26 -2.74 -26.72
N ALA A 71 -1.96 -2.93 -26.99
CA ALA A 71 -0.87 -2.79 -26.02
C ALA A 71 -0.82 -1.40 -25.39
N THR A 72 -0.34 -1.31 -24.15
CA THR A 72 -0.30 -0.04 -23.41
C THR A 72 0.99 0.13 -22.59
N ALA A 73 1.32 1.38 -22.27
CA ALA A 73 2.31 1.76 -21.27
C ALA A 73 1.70 2.74 -20.23
N TRP A 74 0.37 2.70 -20.06
CA TRP A 74 -0.38 3.65 -19.24
C TRP A 74 0.03 3.65 -17.75
N LEU A 75 0.37 2.48 -17.21
CA LEU A 75 0.79 2.30 -15.83
C LEU A 75 2.12 1.56 -15.75
N THR A 76 2.80 1.70 -14.62
CA THR A 76 3.94 0.84 -14.29
C THR A 76 3.47 -0.61 -14.10
N PRO A 77 4.31 -1.62 -14.40
CA PRO A 77 3.83 -2.99 -14.53
C PRO A 77 3.58 -3.72 -13.21
N VAL A 78 4.27 -3.33 -12.12
CA VAL A 78 4.32 -4.12 -10.88
C VAL A 78 2.94 -4.27 -10.24
N TYR A 79 2.22 -3.17 -10.04
CA TYR A 79 0.93 -3.22 -9.34
C TYR A 79 -0.17 -3.92 -10.16
N PRO A 80 -0.36 -3.64 -11.47
CA PRO A 80 -1.28 -4.41 -12.31
C PRO A 80 -0.96 -5.92 -12.37
N LEU A 81 0.32 -6.31 -12.33
CA LEU A 81 0.71 -7.72 -12.26
C LEU A 81 0.29 -8.39 -10.94
N LEU A 82 0.43 -7.70 -9.80
CA LEU A 82 -0.07 -8.20 -8.52
C LEU A 82 -1.59 -8.41 -8.55
N VAL A 83 -2.34 -7.43 -9.06
CA VAL A 83 -3.80 -7.52 -9.19
C VAL A 83 -4.20 -8.64 -10.17
N ALA A 84 -3.47 -8.82 -11.27
CA ALA A 84 -3.70 -9.92 -12.21
C ALA A 84 -3.48 -11.29 -11.56
N GLY A 85 -2.46 -11.43 -10.71
CA GLY A 85 -2.25 -12.63 -9.90
C GLY A 85 -3.43 -12.92 -8.97
N ILE A 86 -3.94 -11.88 -8.28
CA ILE A 86 -5.14 -11.99 -7.45
C ILE A 86 -6.36 -12.41 -8.28
N PHE A 87 -6.57 -11.84 -9.47
CA PHE A 87 -7.66 -12.23 -10.37
C PHE A 87 -7.59 -13.70 -10.80
N ARG A 88 -6.39 -14.25 -11.00
CA ARG A 88 -6.24 -15.67 -11.34
C ARG A 88 -6.66 -16.61 -10.20
N VAL A 89 -6.51 -16.18 -8.95
CA VAL A 89 -6.84 -16.99 -7.76
C VAL A 89 -8.31 -16.81 -7.34
N PHE A 90 -8.78 -15.56 -7.31
CA PHE A 90 -10.07 -15.19 -6.72
C PHE A 90 -11.16 -14.85 -7.76
N GLY A 91 -10.81 -14.86 -9.05
CA GLY A 91 -11.68 -14.48 -10.16
C GLY A 91 -11.56 -13.00 -10.54
N ILE A 92 -11.86 -12.70 -11.79
CA ILE A 92 -11.82 -11.34 -12.34
C ILE A 92 -13.04 -10.54 -11.88
N PHE A 93 -12.82 -9.35 -11.34
CA PHE A 93 -13.86 -8.40 -10.92
C PHE A 93 -14.82 -8.96 -9.87
N THR A 94 -14.37 -9.94 -9.08
CA THR A 94 -15.17 -10.58 -8.04
C THR A 94 -14.96 -9.87 -6.71
N ARG A 95 -15.95 -9.98 -5.82
CA ARG A 95 -15.84 -9.45 -4.45
C ARG A 95 -14.64 -10.04 -3.66
N PRO A 96 -14.34 -11.36 -3.73
CA PRO A 96 -13.13 -11.91 -3.11
C PRO A 96 -11.84 -11.27 -3.65
N SER A 97 -11.73 -11.04 -4.96
CA SER A 97 -10.55 -10.37 -5.53
C SER A 97 -10.41 -8.93 -5.04
N PHE A 98 -11.52 -8.20 -4.90
CA PHE A 98 -11.51 -6.84 -4.37
C PHE A 98 -10.96 -6.80 -2.95
N PHE A 99 -11.48 -7.62 -2.04
CA PHE A 99 -11.00 -7.63 -0.66
C PHE A 99 -9.58 -8.18 -0.51
N ALA A 100 -9.13 -9.08 -1.39
CA ALA A 100 -7.73 -9.49 -1.44
C ALA A 100 -6.81 -8.32 -1.81
N VAL A 101 -7.20 -7.49 -2.79
CA VAL A 101 -6.46 -6.27 -3.14
C VAL A 101 -6.49 -5.24 -2.01
N VAL A 102 -7.66 -4.99 -1.41
CA VAL A 102 -7.80 -4.04 -0.28
C VAL A 102 -6.93 -4.47 0.89
N PHE A 103 -6.92 -5.76 1.22
CA PHE A 103 -6.05 -6.29 2.28
C PHE A 103 -4.58 -6.08 1.97
N LEU A 104 -4.16 -6.36 0.73
CA LEU A 104 -2.78 -6.15 0.29
C LEU A 104 -2.37 -4.66 0.37
N ASN A 105 -3.24 -3.75 -0.07
CA ASN A 105 -3.01 -2.31 0.03
C ASN A 105 -2.96 -1.84 1.49
N ALA A 106 -3.85 -2.36 2.34
CA ALA A 106 -3.86 -2.04 3.76
C ALA A 106 -2.56 -2.51 4.43
N LEU A 107 -2.04 -3.67 4.04
CA LEU A 107 -0.75 -4.18 4.49
C LEU A 107 0.39 -3.26 4.05
N PHE A 108 0.47 -2.89 2.76
CA PHE A 108 1.50 -1.97 2.26
C PHE A 108 1.46 -0.62 2.99
N SER A 109 0.27 -0.01 3.07
CA SER A 109 0.07 1.28 3.74
C SER A 109 0.42 1.22 5.23
N SER A 110 0.17 0.09 5.92
CA SER A 110 0.55 -0.09 7.32
C SER A 110 2.06 -0.30 7.49
N LEU A 111 2.70 -1.02 6.56
CA LEU A 111 4.13 -1.28 6.59
C LEU A 111 4.96 0.00 6.43
N VAL A 112 4.44 1.05 5.80
CA VAL A 112 5.09 2.38 5.69
C VAL A 112 5.53 2.93 7.05
N CYS A 113 4.79 2.63 8.13
CA CYS A 113 5.15 3.05 9.48
C CYS A 113 6.56 2.60 9.89
N VAL A 114 7.03 1.45 9.39
CA VAL A 114 8.32 0.86 9.75
C VAL A 114 9.51 1.66 9.19
N PRO A 115 9.70 1.79 7.87
CA PRO A 115 10.80 2.57 7.32
C PRO A 115 10.70 4.04 7.75
N MET A 116 9.49 4.59 7.90
CA MET A 116 9.32 5.97 8.35
C MET A 116 9.78 6.19 9.80
N PHE A 117 9.52 5.23 10.69
CA PHE A 117 10.07 5.26 12.05
C PHE A 117 11.60 5.22 12.02
N TYR A 118 12.19 4.32 11.24
CA TYR A 118 13.65 4.20 11.16
C TYR A 118 14.33 5.41 10.53
N ALA A 119 13.71 6.01 9.50
CA ALA A 119 14.16 7.27 8.92
C ALA A 119 14.10 8.41 9.96
N GLY A 120 12.94 8.61 10.61
CA GLY A 120 12.77 9.64 11.63
C GLY A 120 13.70 9.47 12.83
N LYS A 121 14.02 8.21 13.19
CA LYS A 121 14.95 7.90 14.29
C LYS A 121 16.36 8.38 13.97
N ARG A 122 16.82 8.23 12.72
CA ARG A 122 18.13 8.71 12.27
C ARG A 122 18.18 10.23 12.15
N ILE A 123 17.13 10.84 11.60
CA ILE A 123 17.08 12.29 11.39
C ILE A 123 17.05 13.08 12.71
N ALA A 124 16.16 12.71 13.64
CA ALA A 124 15.85 13.54 14.80
C ALA A 124 15.56 12.76 16.09
N GLY A 125 15.88 11.46 16.10
CA GLY A 125 15.77 10.60 17.27
C GLY A 125 14.39 9.98 17.51
N PRO A 126 14.25 9.17 18.58
CA PRO A 126 13.09 8.27 18.77
C PRO A 126 11.73 8.95 18.93
N ARG A 127 11.71 10.22 19.39
CA ARG A 127 10.47 10.98 19.55
C ARG A 127 9.86 11.36 18.21
N VAL A 128 10.68 11.88 17.31
CA VAL A 128 10.24 12.27 15.95
C VAL A 128 9.89 11.02 15.14
N ALA A 129 10.68 9.94 15.27
CA ALA A 129 10.39 8.63 14.69
C ALA A 129 8.97 8.15 15.02
N SER A 130 8.65 8.13 16.32
CA SER A 130 7.36 7.71 16.82
C SER A 130 6.24 8.63 16.34
N GLY A 131 6.42 9.95 16.43
CA GLY A 131 5.44 10.93 15.96
C GLY A 131 5.13 10.79 14.47
N ALA A 132 6.14 10.63 13.62
CA ALA A 132 5.95 10.44 12.18
C ALA A 132 5.21 9.13 11.86
N ALA A 133 5.58 8.03 12.53
CA ALA A 133 4.93 6.73 12.31
C ALA A 133 3.46 6.74 12.77
N TRP A 134 3.15 7.39 13.90
CA TRP A 134 1.76 7.56 14.38
C TRP A 134 0.94 8.50 13.51
N LEU A 135 1.55 9.61 13.07
CA LEU A 135 0.89 10.55 12.16
C LEU A 135 0.40 9.81 10.92
N TRP A 136 1.25 8.99 10.28
CA TRP A 136 0.85 8.17 9.13
C TRP A 136 -0.12 7.04 9.46
N ALA A 137 0.07 6.38 10.60
CA ALA A 137 -0.81 5.29 11.02
C ALA A 137 -2.29 5.74 11.05
N LEU A 138 -2.53 6.98 11.47
CA LEU A 138 -3.85 7.57 11.66
C LEU A 138 -4.20 8.67 10.65
N PHE A 139 -3.32 8.95 9.68
CA PHE A 139 -3.57 9.97 8.67
C PHE A 139 -4.79 9.56 7.82
N PRO A 140 -5.83 10.40 7.71
CA PRO A 140 -7.09 10.01 7.07
C PRO A 140 -6.90 9.39 5.68
N ASP A 141 -6.14 10.02 4.79
CA ASP A 141 -5.94 9.50 3.44
C ASP A 141 -5.21 8.15 3.44
N ALA A 142 -4.22 7.97 4.33
CA ALA A 142 -3.50 6.70 4.44
C ALA A 142 -4.39 5.56 4.95
N VAL A 143 -5.45 5.88 5.70
CA VAL A 143 -6.47 4.94 6.18
C VAL A 143 -7.50 4.63 5.09
N MET A 144 -7.90 5.63 4.30
CA MET A 144 -9.00 5.53 3.32
C MET A 144 -8.57 4.93 1.98
N PHE A 145 -7.41 5.36 1.45
CA PHE A 145 -6.93 4.99 0.12
C PHE A 145 -6.88 3.48 -0.16
N PRO A 146 -6.46 2.60 0.78
CA PRO A 146 -6.42 1.17 0.54
C PRO A 146 -7.75 0.55 0.11
N PHE A 147 -8.87 1.11 0.55
CA PHE A 147 -10.21 0.68 0.15
C PHE A 147 -10.71 1.43 -1.09
N GLU A 148 -10.48 2.73 -1.13
CA GLU A 148 -11.10 3.62 -2.13
C GLU A 148 -10.44 3.56 -3.50
N TRP A 149 -9.14 3.25 -3.59
CA TRP A 149 -8.41 3.32 -4.84
C TRP A 149 -7.63 2.02 -5.10
N VAL A 150 -8.04 1.28 -6.14
CA VAL A 150 -7.31 0.10 -6.62
C VAL A 150 -6.14 0.59 -7.48
N TRP A 151 -5.09 1.10 -6.82
CA TRP A 151 -3.93 1.71 -7.46
C TRP A 151 -2.65 1.47 -6.67
N ASP A 152 -1.50 1.80 -7.26
CA ASP A 152 -0.18 1.54 -6.70
C ASP A 152 0.19 2.46 -5.52
N THR A 153 -0.65 3.44 -5.17
CA THR A 153 -0.37 4.47 -4.15
C THR A 153 0.17 3.92 -2.84
N SER A 154 -0.42 2.86 -2.29
CA SER A 154 0.02 2.26 -1.02
C SER A 154 1.37 1.54 -1.16
N LEU A 155 1.60 0.88 -2.30
CA LEU A 155 2.87 0.24 -2.61
C LEU A 155 3.97 1.29 -2.84
N SER A 156 3.67 2.33 -3.62
CA SER A 156 4.56 3.44 -3.91
C SER A 156 4.95 4.21 -2.65
N ALA A 157 4.01 4.42 -1.72
CA ALA A 157 4.30 4.99 -0.41
C ALA A 157 5.27 4.12 0.41
N LEU A 158 5.07 2.80 0.43
CA LEU A 158 5.96 1.86 1.13
C LEU A 158 7.37 1.87 0.52
N LEU A 159 7.46 1.77 -0.80
CA LEU A 159 8.73 1.79 -1.52
C LEU A 159 9.44 3.13 -1.34
N GLY A 160 8.73 4.25 -1.48
CA GLY A 160 9.29 5.59 -1.28
C GLY A 160 9.82 5.80 0.14
N ALA A 161 9.06 5.41 1.17
CA ALA A 161 9.53 5.47 2.56
C ALA A 161 10.73 4.55 2.80
N THR A 162 10.73 3.36 2.20
CA THR A 162 11.84 2.41 2.31
C THR A 162 13.10 2.94 1.62
N ILE A 163 12.99 3.55 0.45
CA ILE A 163 14.10 4.19 -0.26
C ILE A 163 14.68 5.35 0.56
N LEU A 164 13.81 6.18 1.16
CA LEU A 164 14.26 7.25 2.04
C LEU A 164 15.06 6.70 3.23
N TRP A 165 14.53 5.68 3.91
CA TRP A 165 15.24 5.04 5.01
C TRP A 165 16.56 4.41 4.56
N ALA A 166 16.55 3.65 3.46
CA ALA A 166 17.74 2.98 2.93
C ALA A 166 18.83 3.99 2.54
N THR A 167 18.46 5.12 1.94
CA THR A 167 19.39 6.21 1.59
C THR A 167 20.07 6.78 2.84
N LEU A 168 19.32 7.02 3.91
CA LEU A 168 19.89 7.52 5.18
C LEU A 168 20.82 6.50 5.83
N GLU A 169 20.49 5.21 5.72
CA GLU A 169 21.32 4.13 6.24
C GLU A 169 22.63 3.98 5.46
N LEU A 170 22.55 4.07 4.13
CA LEU A 170 23.71 4.03 3.25
C LEU A 170 24.66 5.22 3.49
N ALA A 171 24.11 6.42 3.71
CA ALA A 171 24.89 7.63 3.98
C ALA A 171 25.77 7.52 5.24
N GLU A 172 25.35 6.74 6.23
CA GLU A 172 26.13 6.48 7.46
C GLU A 172 27.03 5.24 7.34
N SER A 173 26.89 4.45 6.27
CA SER A 173 27.65 3.21 6.12
C SER A 173 29.09 3.47 5.71
N LYS A 174 30.01 2.89 6.49
CA LYS A 174 31.45 2.83 6.19
C LYS A 174 31.84 1.60 5.37
N ARG A 175 30.90 0.70 5.08
CA ARG A 175 31.18 -0.56 4.37
C ARG A 175 31.10 -0.32 2.88
N TRP A 176 32.20 -0.57 2.17
CA TRP A 176 32.26 -0.43 0.72
C TRP A 176 31.15 -1.22 0.00
N ARG A 177 30.82 -2.43 0.47
CA ARG A 177 29.81 -3.31 -0.14
C ARG A 177 28.37 -2.79 -0.05
N ASP A 178 28.10 -1.78 0.78
CA ASP A 178 26.75 -1.23 0.85
C ASP A 178 26.51 -0.24 -0.31
N TRP A 179 27.59 0.23 -0.96
CA TRP A 179 27.57 1.19 -2.08
C TRP A 179 27.60 0.55 -3.47
N TRP A 180 27.81 -0.76 -3.57
CA TRP A 180 28.00 -1.52 -4.82
C TRP A 180 27.33 -2.89 -4.75
#